data_AF-A0A2D7C002-F1
#
_entry.id   AF-A0A2D7C002-F1
#
_cell.length_a   1.000
_cell.length_b   1.000
_cell.length_c   1.000
_cell.angle_alpha   90.00
_cell.angle_beta   90.00
_cell.angle_gamma   90.00
#
_symmetry.space_group_name_H-M   'P 1'
#
loop_
_entity.id
_entity.type
_entity.pdbx_description
1 polymer ?
#
loop_
_entity_poly.entity_id
_entity_poly.type
_entity_poly.pdbx_seq_one_letter_code
_entity_poly.pdbx_strand_id
1 'polypeptide(L)' 'MTTPNERRNAVERTERFLIDLLNPAITPRVPKDIRKRAYQCLKHYPREYDMEMAREDAPRIFGEWDD' A
#
# COMPACT_ATOMS: atom_id res chain seq x y z
N MET A 1 -3.04 11.90 -16.19
CA MET A 1 -4.08 11.03 -15.58
C MET A 1 -3.38 9.81 -15.04
N THR A 2 -3.72 9.36 -13.83
CA THR A 2 -3.13 8.16 -13.23
C THR A 2 -3.63 6.90 -13.95
N THR A 3 -2.73 6.05 -14.40
CA THR A 3 -3.06 4.75 -15.03
C THR A 3 -3.50 3.74 -13.96
N PRO A 4 -4.21 2.67 -14.35
CA PRO A 4 -4.52 1.55 -13.46
C PRO A 4 -3.31 0.98 -12.72
N ASN A 5 -2.22 0.69 -13.45
CA ASN A 5 -0.94 0.25 -12.89
C ASN A 5 -0.37 1.24 -11.87
N GLU A 6 -0.42 2.54 -12.16
CA GLU A 6 0.04 3.56 -11.22
C GLU A 6 -0.79 3.59 -9.93
N ARG A 7 -2.11 3.30 -9.99
CA ARG A 7 -2.95 3.19 -8.78
C ARG A 7 -2.56 1.99 -7.93
N ARG A 8 -2.44 0.80 -8.55
CA ARG A 8 -1.98 -0.41 -7.85
C ARG A 8 -0.61 -0.17 -7.20
N ASN A 9 0.34 0.34 -7.98
CA ASN A 9 1.68 0.65 -7.50
C ASN A 9 1.67 1.67 -6.35
N ALA A 10 0.77 2.66 -6.37
CA ALA A 10 0.64 3.61 -5.27
C ALA A 10 0.20 2.94 -3.98
N VAL A 11 -0.71 1.96 -4.05
CA VAL A 11 -1.16 1.18 -2.91
C VAL A 11 -0.01 0.34 -2.36
N GLU A 12 0.64 -0.46 -3.21
CA GLU A 12 1.75 -1.35 -2.82
C GLU A 12 2.96 -0.62 -2.25
N ARG A 13 3.36 0.50 -2.88
CA ARG A 13 4.47 1.33 -2.39
C ARG A 13 4.18 1.91 -1.01
N THR A 14 2.93 2.31 -0.78
CA THR A 14 2.52 2.83 0.52
C THR A 14 2.49 1.72 1.56
N GLU A 15 2.03 0.52 1.23
CA GLU A 15 2.14 -0.65 2.12
C GLU A 15 3.59 -0.89 2.52
N ARG A 16 4.50 -0.94 1.54
CA ARG A 16 5.94 -1.12 1.77
C ARG A 16 6.52 -0.03 2.67
N PHE A 17 6.20 1.23 2.39
CA PHE A 17 6.63 2.36 3.20
C PHE A 17 6.15 2.24 4.65
N LEU A 18 4.89 1.87 4.87
CA LEU A 18 4.35 1.67 6.21
C LEU A 18 5.05 0.51 6.93
N ILE A 19 5.37 -0.58 6.24
CA ILE A 19 6.16 -1.71 6.77
C ILE A 19 7.57 -1.26 7.15
N ASP A 20 8.24 -0.48 6.29
CA ASP A 20 9.58 0.03 6.54
C ASP A 20 9.61 0.96 7.76
N LEU A 21 8.56 1.76 7.98
CA LEU A 21 8.38 2.56 9.20
C LEU A 21 8.26 1.71 10.47
N LEU A 22 7.88 0.44 10.39
CA LEU A 22 7.85 -0.45 11.56
C LEU A 22 9.24 -0.98 11.92
N ASN A 23 10.17 -1.01 10.97
CA ASN A 23 11.50 -1.58 11.17
C ASN A 23 12.53 -0.48 11.54
N PRO A 24 13.05 -0.45 12.79
CA PRO A 24 14.03 0.55 13.21
C PRO A 24 15.39 0.45 12.51
N ALA A 25 15.72 -0.70 11.91
CA ALA A 25 16.95 -0.87 11.13
C ALA A 25 16.84 -0.24 9.73
N ILE A 26 15.64 -0.27 9.13
CA ILE A 26 15.37 0.36 7.82
C ILE A 26 15.16 1.86 7.99
N THR A 27 14.35 2.26 8.99
CA THR A 27 14.01 3.66 9.27
C THR A 27 14.48 4.05 10.68
N PRO A 28 15.78 4.32 10.90
CA PRO A 28 16.28 4.68 12.23
C PRO A 28 15.73 6.05 12.68
N ARG A 29 15.65 6.25 14.00
CA ARG A 29 15.26 7.52 14.65
C ARG A 29 13.80 7.99 14.42
N VAL A 30 12.94 7.18 13.79
CA VAL A 30 11.50 7.48 13.71
C VAL A 30 10.84 7.37 15.11
N PRO A 31 10.10 8.41 15.56
CA PRO A 31 9.38 8.39 16.84
C PRO A 31 8.39 7.23 16.99
N LYS A 32 8.22 6.76 18.23
CA LYS A 32 7.37 5.58 18.54
C LYS A 32 5.91 5.80 18.15
N ASP A 33 5.38 7.01 18.31
CA ASP A 33 4.01 7.36 17.95
C ASP A 33 3.77 7.22 16.43
N ILE A 34 4.73 7.63 15.60
CA ILE A 34 4.66 7.47 14.14
C ILE A 34 4.65 5.99 13.75
N ARG A 35 5.49 5.16 14.38
CA ARG A 35 5.47 3.70 14.14
C ARG A 35 4.13 3.08 14.53
N LYS A 36 3.55 3.50 15.66
CA LYS A 36 2.23 3.04 16.10
C LYS A 36 1.15 3.42 15.10
N ARG A 37 1.18 4.64 14.55
CA ARG A 37 0.26 5.08 13.51
C ARG A 37 0.42 4.25 12.23
N ALA A 38 1.65 3.98 11.80
CA ALA A 38 1.89 3.13 10.63
C ALA A 38 1.31 1.71 10.82
N TYR A 39 1.51 1.12 12.00
CA TYR A 39 0.92 -0.17 12.37
C TYR A 39 -0.61 -0.15 12.33
N GLN A 40 -1.23 0.92 12.84
CA GLN A 40 -2.68 1.07 12.80
C GLN A 40 -3.21 1.17 11.36
N CYS A 41 -2.53 1.92 10.49
CA CYS A 41 -2.87 1.98 9.07
C CYS A 41 -2.81 0.60 8.42
N LEU A 42 -1.74 -0.17 8.66
CA LEU A 42 -1.53 -1.51 8.09
C LEU A 42 -2.59 -2.54 8.47
N LYS A 43 -3.29 -2.37 9.60
CA LYS A 43 -4.29 -3.32 10.07
C LYS A 43 -5.45 -3.53 9.08
N HIS A 44 -5.79 -2.48 8.34
CA HIS A 44 -6.90 -2.47 7.39
C HIS A 44 -6.47 -1.94 6.01
N TYR A 45 -5.16 -2.00 5.74
CA TYR A 45 -4.63 -1.53 4.47
C TYR A 45 -4.90 -2.58 3.38
N PRO A 46 -5.37 -2.18 2.17
CA PRO A 46 -5.60 -3.11 1.07
C PRO A 46 -4.31 -3.85 0.70
N ARG A 47 -4.43 -5.16 0.48
CA ARG A 47 -3.33 -6.02 0.04
C ARG A 47 -3.56 -6.50 -1.38
N GLU A 48 -2.63 -7.34 -1.87
CA GLU A 48 -2.70 -7.95 -3.19
C GLU A 48 -4.07 -8.55 -3.52
N TYR A 49 -4.66 -9.34 -2.62
CA TYR A 49 -5.99 -9.91 -2.82
C TYR A 49 -7.10 -8.85 -2.96
N ASP A 50 -7.08 -7.81 -2.13
CA ASP A 50 -8.07 -6.73 -2.20
C ASP A 50 -7.92 -5.93 -3.51
N MET A 51 -6.69 -5.79 -4.00
CA MET A 51 -6.41 -5.13 -5.26
C MET A 51 -6.89 -5.96 -6.45
N GLU A 52 -6.74 -7.29 -6.40
CA GLU A 52 -7.26 -8.20 -7.44
C GLU A 52 -8.79 -8.14 -7.49
N MET A 53 -9.46 -8.17 -6.34
CA MET A 53 -10.90 -7.96 -6.26
C MET A 53 -11.30 -6.58 -6.83
N ALA A 54 -10.56 -5.52 -6.51
CA ALA A 54 -10.83 -4.18 -7.02
C ALA A 54 -10.63 -4.08 -8.55
N ARG A 55 -9.71 -4.87 -9.12
CA ARG A 55 -9.49 -5.03 -10.55
C ARG A 55 -10.74 -5.61 -11.22
N GLU A 56 -11.29 -6.68 -10.66
CA GLU A 56 -12.48 -7.38 -11.16
C GLU A 56 -13.77 -6.55 -11.00
N ASP A 57 -13.97 -5.94 -9.83
CA ASP A 57 -15.20 -5.22 -9.49
C ASP A 57 -15.26 -3.80 -10.09
N ALA A 58 -14.11 -3.17 -10.33
CA ALA A 58 -14.01 -1.80 -10.82
C ALA A 58 -12.94 -1.62 -11.93
N PRO A 59 -13.06 -2.33 -13.06
CA PRO A 59 -12.05 -2.34 -14.12
C PRO A 59 -11.85 -0.96 -14.77
N ARG A 60 -12.85 -0.06 -14.74
CA ARG A 60 -12.69 1.32 -15.22
C ARG A 60 -11.67 2.13 -14.39
N ILE A 61 -11.44 1.74 -13.14
CA ILE A 61 -10.58 2.44 -12.18
C ILE A 61 -9.25 1.70 -12.03
N PHE A 62 -9.32 0.38 -11.81
CA PHE A 62 -8.17 -0.47 -11.51
C PHE A 62 -7.69 -1.33 -12.68
N GLY A 63 -8.39 -1.29 -13.82
CA GLY A 63 -7.91 -1.70 -15.15
C GLY A 63 -7.46 -3.14 -15.28
N GLU A 64 -6.73 -3.41 -16.35
CA GLU A 64 -5.85 -4.58 -16.41
C GLU A 64 -4.45 -4.16 -15.99
N TRP A 65 -3.71 -5.09 -15.43
CA TRP A 65 -2.31 -4.91 -15.10
C TRP A 65 -1.49 -5.65 -16.15
N ASP A 66 -0.49 -4.97 -16.70
CA ASP A 66 0.48 -5.61 -17.58
C ASP A 66 1.61 -6.14 -16.67
N ASP A 67 1.80 -7.46 -16.63
CA ASP A 67 2.86 -8.15 -15.86
C ASP A 67 4.25 -8.01 -16.51
#